data_AF-A0A3Q9XW74-F1
#
_entry.id   AF-A0A3Q9XW74-F1
#
_cell.length_a   1.000
_cell.length_b   1.000
_cell.length_c   1.000
_cell.angle_alpha   90.00
_cell.angle_beta   90.00
_cell.angle_gamma   90.00
#
_symmetry.space_group_name_H-M   'P 1'
#
loop_
_entity.id
_entity.type
_entity.pdbx_description
1 polymer ?
#
loop_
_entity_poly.entity_id
_entity_poly.type
_entity_poly.pdbx_seq_one_letter_code
_entity_poly.pdbx_strand_id
1 'polypeptide(L)'
;MDYQGTLLKQTCQNKYEIGFEIVKRPPRRYWMHRDKIAEFSKTIDLSFKVLPNRWIVERTFAWIGRNRRTPKEYETTTSENWIYLSMIRLMLRRINEVKEEF
;
A
#
# COMPACT_ATOMS: atom_id res chain seq x y z
N MET A 1 -15.56 7.55 1.65
CA MET A 1 -14.61 7.75 0.55
C MET A 1 -14.54 6.43 -0.19
N ASP A 2 -15.31 6.32 -1.26
CA ASP A 2 -15.75 5.02 -1.79
C ASP A 2 -14.83 4.50 -2.90
N TYR A 3 -13.56 4.91 -2.86
CA TYR A 3 -12.58 4.44 -3.82
C TYR A 3 -12.26 2.96 -3.59
N GLN A 4 -12.82 2.11 -4.44
CA GLN A 4 -12.62 0.66 -4.38
C GLN A 4 -11.31 0.20 -5.05
N GLY A 5 -10.51 1.13 -5.58
CA GLY A 5 -9.24 0.82 -6.25
C GLY A 5 -9.36 0.16 -7.63
N THR A 6 -10.58 0.09 -8.18
CA THR A 6 -10.85 -0.50 -9.50
C THR A 6 -10.09 0.22 -10.61
N LEU A 7 -10.03 1.55 -10.56
CA LEU A 7 -9.30 2.35 -11.54
C LEU A 7 -7.80 2.07 -11.51
N LEU A 8 -7.21 1.94 -10.31
CA LEU A 8 -5.79 1.54 -10.15
C LEU A 8 -5.53 0.15 -10.72
N LYS A 9 -6.43 -0.81 -10.45
CA LYS A 9 -6.29 -2.18 -10.96
C LYS A 9 -6.31 -2.18 -12.50
N GLN A 10 -7.24 -1.45 -13.10
CA GLN A 10 -7.36 -1.33 -14.56
C GLN A 10 -6.16 -0.62 -15.19
N THR A 11 -5.69 0.48 -14.59
CA THR A 11 -4.54 1.21 -15.14
C THR A 11 -3.25 0.41 -15.07
N CYS A 12 -3.00 -0.31 -13.97
CA CYS A 12 -1.83 -1.20 -13.87
C CYS A 12 -1.87 -2.34 -14.88
N GLN A 13 -3.05 -2.95 -15.08
CA GLN A 13 -3.21 -4.00 -16.06
C GLN A 13 -2.99 -3.48 -17.49
N ASN A 14 -3.61 -2.36 -17.85
CA ASN A 14 -3.60 -1.84 -19.22
C ASN A 14 -2.27 -1.18 -19.61
N LYS A 15 -1.61 -0.49 -18.68
CA LYS A 15 -0.41 0.30 -18.97
C LYS A 15 0.89 -0.42 -18.65
N TYR A 16 0.88 -1.28 -17.64
CA TYR A 16 2.10 -1.90 -17.11
C TYR A 16 2.06 -3.43 -17.15
N GLU A 17 0.95 -4.04 -17.59
CA GLU A 17 0.73 -5.49 -17.58
C GLU A 17 0.90 -6.14 -16.19
N ILE A 18 0.74 -5.34 -15.13
CA ILE A 18 0.85 -5.81 -13.75
C ILE A 18 -0.55 -6.16 -13.24
N GLY A 19 -0.82 -7.45 -13.11
CA GLY A 19 -2.02 -7.97 -12.46
C GLY A 19 -1.86 -8.00 -10.94
N PHE A 20 -2.77 -7.33 -10.22
CA PHE A 20 -2.81 -7.44 -8.75
C PHE A 20 -4.24 -7.49 -8.21
N GLU A 21 -4.41 -8.16 -7.09
CA GLU A 21 -5.67 -8.28 -6.37
C GLU A 21 -5.71 -7.31 -5.19
N ILE A 22 -6.79 -6.51 -5.11
CA ILE A 22 -7.02 -5.63 -3.97
C ILE A 22 -7.77 -6.42 -2.91
N VAL A 23 -7.02 -6.90 -1.91
CA VAL A 23 -7.61 -7.59 -0.77
C VAL A 23 -8.27 -6.57 0.16
N LYS A 24 -9.61 -6.51 0.11
CA LYS A 24 -10.39 -5.70 1.04
C LYS A 24 -10.39 -6.38 2.41
N ARG A 25 -9.95 -5.65 3.44
CA ARG A 25 -10.15 -6.11 4.81
C ARG A 25 -11.60 -5.89 5.21
N PRO A 26 -12.27 -6.90 5.80
CA PRO A 26 -13.55 -6.67 6.44
C PRO A 26 -13.39 -5.58 7.51
N PRO A 27 -14.38 -4.68 7.69
CA PRO A 27 -14.37 -3.70 8.77
C PRO A 27 -13.99 -4.35 10.10
N ARG A 28 -13.16 -3.69 10.92
CA ARG A 28 -12.81 -4.23 12.25
C ARG A 28 -13.91 -4.02 13.29
N ARG A 29 -14.84 -3.11 13.02
CA ARG A 29 -15.95 -2.77 13.89
C ARG A 29 -17.23 -2.77 13.08
N TYR A 30 -18.25 -3.37 13.64
CA TYR A 30 -19.59 -3.42 13.07
C TYR A 30 -20.58 -3.03 14.15
N TRP A 31 -21.54 -2.20 13.79
CA TRP A 31 -22.73 -2.01 14.61
C TRP A 31 -23.71 -3.11 14.23
N MET A 32 -23.99 -4.00 15.17
CA MET A 32 -24.84 -5.15 14.95
C MET A 32 -25.89 -5.26 16.03
N HIS A 33 -27.11 -5.55 15.58
CA HIS A 33 -28.16 -5.95 16.49
C HIS A 33 -27.79 -7.29 17.13
N ARG A 34 -28.08 -7.44 18.42
CA ARG A 34 -27.67 -8.59 19.23
C ARG A 34 -28.10 -9.92 18.62
N ASP A 35 -29.26 -9.95 17.99
CA ASP A 35 -29.84 -11.18 17.43
C ASP A 35 -29.11 -11.69 16.18
N LYS A 36 -28.35 -10.82 15.48
CA LYS A 36 -27.62 -11.18 14.26
C LYS A 36 -26.16 -11.58 14.49
N ILE A 37 -25.70 -11.62 15.74
CA ILE A 37 -24.30 -11.92 16.06
C ILE A 37 -23.88 -13.30 15.52
N ALA A 38 -24.73 -14.33 15.72
CA ALA A 38 -24.41 -15.69 15.31
C ALA A 38 -24.31 -15.84 13.78
N GLU A 39 -25.22 -15.23 13.04
CA GLU A 39 -25.20 -15.23 11.57
C GLU A 39 -23.96 -14.50 11.03
N PHE A 40 -23.66 -13.32 11.58
CA PHE A 40 -22.53 -12.53 11.14
C PHE A 40 -21.18 -13.18 11.46
N SER A 41 -21.05 -13.81 12.62
CA SER A 41 -19.79 -14.49 13.01
C SER A 41 -19.32 -15.52 11.99
N LYS A 42 -20.24 -16.16 11.26
CA LYS A 42 -19.94 -17.14 10.20
C LYS A 42 -19.32 -16.52 8.95
N THR A 43 -19.56 -15.22 8.72
CA THR A 43 -19.06 -14.50 7.54
C THR A 43 -17.67 -13.91 7.74
N ILE A 44 -17.24 -13.75 8.99
CA ILE A 44 -15.93 -13.19 9.30
C ILE A 44 -14.90 -14.30 9.22
N ASP A 45 -14.01 -14.20 8.25
CA ASP A 45 -12.81 -15.01 8.23
C ASP A 45 -11.78 -14.42 9.21
N LEU A 46 -11.65 -15.04 10.38
CA LEU A 46 -10.65 -14.67 11.40
C LEU A 46 -9.25 -15.25 11.10
N SER A 47 -9.10 -16.03 10.03
CA SER A 47 -7.80 -16.62 9.70
C SER A 47 -6.79 -15.56 9.24
N PHE A 48 -5.52 -15.80 9.55
CA PHE A 48 -4.45 -14.97 9.06
C PHE A 48 -4.16 -15.30 7.60
N LYS A 49 -4.44 -14.37 6.68
CA LYS A 49 -4.05 -14.48 5.27
C LYS A 49 -2.68 -13.86 5.04
N VAL A 50 -1.73 -14.67 4.59
CA VAL A 50 -0.43 -14.20 4.12
C VAL A 50 -0.66 -13.43 2.82
N LEU A 51 -0.31 -12.15 2.82
CA LEU A 51 -0.38 -11.31 1.62
C LEU A 51 1.03 -11.22 1.00
N PRO A 52 1.26 -11.88 -0.15
CA PRO A 52 2.55 -11.79 -0.82
C PRO A 52 2.84 -10.33 -1.16
N ASN A 53 4.08 -9.90 -0.96
CA ASN A 53 4.60 -8.56 -1.28
C ASN A 53 4.03 -7.37 -0.49
N ARG A 54 3.15 -7.59 0.49
CA ARG A 54 2.60 -6.51 1.33
C ARG A 54 3.70 -5.67 1.99
N TRP A 55 4.71 -6.33 2.54
CA TRP A 55 5.83 -5.66 3.19
C TRP A 55 6.68 -4.85 2.22
N ILE A 56 6.75 -5.22 0.93
CA ILE A 56 7.49 -4.46 -0.07
C ILE A 56 6.80 -3.10 -0.27
N VAL A 57 5.48 -3.12 -0.47
CA VAL A 57 4.67 -1.92 -0.66
C VAL A 57 4.64 -1.04 0.59
N GLU A 58 4.41 -1.62 1.77
CA GLU A 58 4.42 -0.84 3.02
C GLU A 58 5.80 -0.23 3.30
N ARG A 59 6.87 -0.93 2.95
CA ARG A 59 8.26 -0.45 3.12
C ARG A 59 8.60 0.67 2.15
N THR A 60 8.15 0.62 0.89
CA THR A 60 8.33 1.74 -0.04
C THR A 60 7.60 2.98 0.45
N PHE A 61 6.36 2.85 0.94
CA PHE A 61 5.64 3.96 1.57
C PHE A 61 6.33 4.48 2.82
N ALA A 62 6.93 3.61 3.64
CA ALA A 62 7.70 4.03 4.81
C ALA A 62 8.93 4.88 4.44
N TRP A 63 9.65 4.52 3.36
CA TRP A 63 10.78 5.30 2.86
C TRP A 63 10.34 6.66 2.33
N ILE A 64 9.26 6.72 1.55
CA ILE A 64 8.73 7.98 1.03
C ILE A 64 8.25 8.86 2.20
N GLY A 65 7.49 8.28 3.14
CA GLY A 65 6.93 8.98 4.29
C GLY A 65 7.95 9.50 5.29
N ARG A 66 9.21 9.03 5.23
CA ARG A 66 10.31 9.59 6.05
C ARG A 66 10.82 10.93 5.52
N ASN A 67 10.41 11.35 4.32
CA ASN A 67 10.65 12.69 3.80
C ASN A 67 9.52 13.63 4.21
N ARG A 68 9.88 14.85 4.65
CA ARG A 68 8.99 15.79 5.36
C ARG A 68 7.79 16.31 4.53
N ARG A 69 7.83 16.21 3.20
CA ARG A 69 6.71 16.56 2.31
C ARG A 69 6.08 15.26 1.83
N THR A 70 5.03 14.85 2.52
CA THR A 70 4.41 13.55 2.31
C THR A 70 3.53 13.54 1.07
N PRO A 71 3.56 12.47 0.25
CA PRO A 71 2.68 12.27 -0.93
C PRO A 71 1.20 12.06 -0.56
N LYS A 72 0.84 12.24 0.71
CA LYS A 72 -0.53 12.07 1.21
C LYS A 72 -1.46 13.17 0.68
N GLU A 73 -0.89 14.32 0.33
CA GLU A 73 -1.51 15.37 -0.45
C GLU A 73 -0.81 15.38 -1.82
N TYR A 74 -1.40 14.65 -2.78
CA TYR A 74 -0.83 14.53 -4.12
C TYR A 74 -1.10 15.84 -4.91
N GLU A 75 -0.16 16.77 -4.80
CA GLU A 75 -0.05 17.91 -5.72
C GLU A 75 0.77 17.47 -6.92
N THR A 76 0.18 17.49 -8.11
CA THR A 76 0.75 16.89 -9.34
C THR A 76 2.18 17.30 -9.66
N THR A 77 2.60 18.54 -9.35
CA THR A 77 3.93 19.04 -9.73
C THR A 77 4.98 18.87 -8.63
N THR A 78 4.62 19.12 -7.37
CA THR A 78 5.59 19.10 -6.27
C THR A 78 5.75 17.70 -5.70
N SER A 79 4.65 16.96 -5.52
CA SER A 79 4.66 15.67 -4.83
C SER A 79 5.42 14.60 -5.62
N GLU A 80 5.35 14.61 -6.96
CA GLU A 80 6.07 13.66 -7.81
C GLU A 80 7.60 13.81 -7.66
N ASN A 81 8.09 15.06 -7.66
CA ASN A 81 9.52 15.35 -7.46
C ASN A 81 10.03 14.86 -6.10
N TRP A 82 9.21 14.95 -5.04
CA TRP A 82 9.56 14.43 -3.72
C TRP A 82 9.62 12.90 -3.68
N ILE A 83 8.76 12.22 -4.44
CA ILE A 83 8.83 10.76 -4.61
C ILE A 83 10.15 10.39 -5.28
N TYR A 84 10.51 11.03 -6.41
CA TYR A 84 11.78 10.76 -7.08
C TYR A 84 12.98 11.02 -6.16
N LEU A 85 13.00 12.16 -5.47
CA LEU A 85 14.09 12.51 -4.55
C LEU A 85 14.23 11.48 -3.40
N SER A 86 13.10 10.98 -2.88
CA SER A 86 13.11 9.94 -1.84
C SER A 86 13.78 8.65 -2.31
N MET A 87 13.50 8.24 -3.55
CA MET A 87 14.03 7.01 -4.13
C MET A 87 15.49 7.16 -4.55
N ILE A 88 15.90 8.33 -5.07
CA ILE A 88 17.30 8.64 -5.37
C ILE A 88 18.15 8.54 -4.09
N ARG A 89 17.70 9.15 -2.98
CA ARG A 89 18.40 9.05 -1.69
C ARG A 89 18.57 7.61 -1.22
N LEU A 90 17.52 6.78 -1.36
CA LEU A 90 17.58 5.37 -1.02
C LEU A 90 18.57 4.60 -1.91
N MET A 91 18.54 4.84 -3.22
CA MET A 91 19.45 4.21 -4.17
C MET A 91 20.91 4.58 -3.87
N LEU A 92 21.21 5.85 -3.62
CA LEU A 92 22.56 6.30 -3.27
C LEU A 92 23.10 5.61 -2.02
N ARG A 93 22.26 5.45 -0.99
CA ARG A 93 22.65 4.74 0.23
C ARG A 93 23.02 3.28 -0.05
N ARG A 94 22.19 2.58 -0.84
CA ARG A 94 22.44 1.18 -1.21
C ARG A 94 23.69 1.00 -2.05
N ILE A 95 23.94 1.93 -2.98
CA ILE A 95 25.17 1.90 -3.80
C ILE A 95 26.40 2.10 -2.91
N ASN A 96 26.31 2.97 -1.90
CA ASN A 96 27.44 3.21 -1.00
C ASN A 96 27.72 1.99 -0.09
N GLU A 97 26.67 1.32 0.39
CA GLU A 97 26.82 0.06 1.15
C GLU A 97 27.52 -1.02 0.31
N VAL A 98 27.19 -1.12 -0.98
CA VAL A 98 27.86 -2.07 -1.90
C VAL A 98 29.34 -1.72 -2.13
N LYS A 99 29.72 -0.44 -2.16
CA LYS A 99 31.13 -0.03 -2.37
C LYS A 99 32.05 -0.38 -1.20
N GLU A 100 31.53 -0.50 0.02
CA GLU A 100 32.30 -0.85 1.21
C GLU A 100 32.54 -2.37 1.34
N GLU A 101 31.85 -3.18 0.53
CA GLU A 101 31.97 -4.64 0.51
C GLU A 101 32.93 -5.19 -0.56
N PHE A 102 33.49 -4.32 -1.43
CA PHE A 102 34.48 -4.66 -2.47
C PHE A 102 35.84 -4.04 -2.17
#